data_AF-B6DMI2-F1
#
_entry.id   AF-B6DMI2-F1
#
_cell.length_a   1.000
_cell.length_b   1.000
_cell.length_c   1.000
_cell.angle_alpha   90.00
_cell.angle_beta   90.00
_cell.angle_gamma   90.00
#
_symmetry.space_group_name_H-M   'P 1'
#
loop_
_entity.id
_entity.type
_entity.pdbx_description
1 polymer ?
#
loop_
_entity_poly.entity_id
_entity_poly.type
_entity_poly.pdbx_seq_one_letter_code
_entity_poly.pdbx_strand_id
1 'polypeptide(L)'
;EGMAAYMLAESAEERIHGLGFVDFANKRNFPIELQSIPAPVSSSVWDSPEDVWLSILELEQTNTRSLLDLAEAANECHDFSVLAFLNPFHMGQVN
;
A
#
# COMPACT_ATOMS: atom_id res chain seq x y z
N GLU A 1 16.17 -17.07 4.96
CA GLU A 1 15.98 -16.23 6.15
C GLU A 1 16.89 -15.01 6.04
N GLY A 2 16.49 -13.87 6.62
CA GLY A 2 17.23 -12.60 6.55
C GLY A 2 16.51 -11.51 5.75
N MET A 3 17.09 -10.32 5.74
CA MET A 3 16.46 -9.10 5.22
C MET A 3 15.96 -9.21 3.78
N ALA A 4 16.73 -9.80 2.88
CA ALA A 4 16.29 -9.98 1.49
C ALA A 4 15.05 -10.90 1.38
N ALA A 5 14.99 -11.96 2.18
CA ALA A 5 13.83 -12.85 2.20
C ALA A 5 12.60 -12.17 2.80
N TYR A 6 12.80 -11.32 3.82
CA TYR A 6 11.75 -10.46 4.37
C TYR A 6 11.20 -9.51 3.31
N MET A 7 12.05 -8.73 2.64
CA MET A 7 11.61 -7.78 1.61
C MET A 7 10.91 -8.43 0.41
N LEU A 8 11.31 -9.64 0.04
CA LEU A 8 10.61 -10.40 -1.00
C LEU A 8 9.21 -10.84 -0.56
N ALA A 9 9.03 -11.18 0.72
CA ALA A 9 7.73 -11.50 1.28
C ALA A 9 6.83 -10.25 1.32
N GLU A 10 7.34 -9.13 1.83
CA GLU A 10 6.63 -7.84 1.83
C GLU A 10 6.24 -7.42 0.41
N SER A 11 7.15 -7.53 -0.56
CA SER A 11 6.83 -7.22 -1.96
C SER A 11 5.72 -8.11 -2.54
N ALA A 12 5.66 -9.37 -2.14
CA ALA A 12 4.59 -10.28 -2.56
C ALA A 12 3.25 -9.92 -1.89
N GLU A 13 3.27 -9.52 -0.62
CA GLU A 13 2.11 -9.07 0.13
C GLU A 13 1.53 -7.76 -0.43
N GLU A 14 2.37 -6.76 -0.70
CA GLU A 14 1.95 -5.49 -1.31
C GLU A 14 1.34 -5.68 -2.71
N ARG A 15 1.82 -6.67 -3.47
CA ARG A 15 1.18 -7.05 -4.73
C ARG A 15 -0.24 -7.61 -4.52
N ILE A 16 -0.45 -8.39 -3.46
CA ILE A 16 -1.78 -8.91 -3.11
C ILE A 16 -2.69 -7.75 -2.68
N HIS A 17 -2.18 -6.80 -1.88
CA HIS A 17 -2.90 -5.58 -1.53
C HIS A 17 -3.36 -4.82 -2.78
N GLY A 18 -2.44 -4.47 -3.68
CA GLY A 18 -2.77 -3.75 -4.91
C GLY A 18 -3.82 -4.45 -5.78
N LEU A 19 -3.75 -5.78 -5.92
CA LEU A 19 -4.78 -6.56 -6.62
C LEU A 19 -6.13 -6.55 -5.88
N GLY A 20 -6.12 -6.56 -4.55
CA GLY A 20 -7.33 -6.44 -3.73
C GLY A 20 -8.11 -5.15 -4.00
N PHE A 21 -7.41 -4.02 -4.23
CA PHE A 21 -8.03 -2.75 -4.64
C PHE A 21 -8.70 -2.87 -6.02
N VAL A 22 -8.00 -3.46 -7.00
CA VAL A 22 -8.55 -3.67 -8.35
C VAL A 22 -9.81 -4.57 -8.29
N ASP A 23 -9.75 -5.66 -7.54
CA ASP A 23 -10.88 -6.58 -7.36
C ASP A 23 -12.06 -5.90 -6.68
N PHE A 24 -11.82 -5.10 -5.65
CA PHE A 24 -12.86 -4.35 -4.96
C PHE A 24 -13.51 -3.30 -5.87
N ALA A 25 -12.70 -2.53 -6.59
CA ALA A 25 -13.19 -1.53 -7.54
C ALA A 25 -14.04 -2.18 -8.64
N ASN A 26 -13.62 -3.32 -9.20
CA ASN A 26 -14.41 -4.09 -10.16
C ASN A 26 -15.75 -4.57 -9.56
N LYS A 27 -15.77 -5.10 -8.32
CA LYS A 27 -17.02 -5.51 -7.63
C LYS A 27 -17.98 -4.34 -7.43
N ARG A 28 -17.44 -3.13 -7.26
CA ARG A 28 -18.21 -1.89 -7.10
C ARG A 28 -18.56 -1.21 -8.42
N ASN A 29 -18.11 -1.75 -9.56
CA ASN A 29 -18.20 -1.14 -10.89
C ASN A 29 -17.60 0.28 -10.94
N PHE A 30 -16.53 0.53 -10.18
CA PHE A 30 -15.76 1.76 -10.33
C PHE A 30 -14.94 1.72 -11.63
N PRO A 31 -14.87 2.84 -12.38
CA PRO A 31 -13.99 2.91 -13.53
C PRO A 31 -12.52 2.85 -13.06
N ILE A 32 -11.74 1.95 -13.65
CA ILE A 32 -10.32 1.77 -13.32
C ILE A 32 -9.48 2.11 -14.55
N GLU A 33 -8.51 3.00 -14.36
CA GLU A 33 -7.44 3.26 -15.33
C GLU A 33 -6.10 2.90 -14.67
N LEU A 34 -5.43 1.87 -15.18
CA LEU A 34 -4.13 1.44 -14.66
C LEU A 34 -3.01 2.28 -15.28
N GLN A 35 -2.12 2.77 -14.42
CA GLN A 35 -0.96 3.57 -14.82
C GLN A 35 0.33 2.77 -14.71
N SER A 36 1.40 3.26 -15.35
CA SER A 36 2.73 2.69 -15.20
C SER A 36 3.27 2.89 -13.79
N ILE A 37 3.79 1.83 -13.18
CA ILE A 37 4.50 1.93 -11.90
C ILE A 37 5.93 2.43 -12.17
N PRO A 38 6.37 3.53 -11.52
CA PRO A 38 7.74 4.00 -11.68
C PRO A 38 8.74 2.96 -11.15
N ALA A 39 9.93 2.92 -11.75
CA ALA A 39 11.00 2.08 -11.21
C ALA A 39 11.31 2.50 -9.76
N PRO A 40 11.62 1.55 -8.86
CA PRO A 40 12.03 1.88 -7.51
C PRO A 40 13.35 2.66 -7.53
N VAL A 41 13.64 3.35 -6.42
CA VAL A 41 14.96 3.98 -6.22
C VAL A 41 16.07 2.93 -6.40
N SER A 42 17.18 3.34 -7.03
CA SER A 42 18.30 2.43 -7.28
C SER A 42 18.88 1.94 -5.95
N SER A 43 19.11 0.63 -5.82
CA SER A 43 19.75 0.07 -4.62
C SER A 43 21.16 0.63 -4.37
N SER A 44 21.75 1.31 -5.36
CA SER A 44 23.02 2.04 -5.24
C SER A 44 22.96 3.27 -4.32
N VAL A 45 21.79 3.63 -3.79
CA VAL A 45 21.62 4.74 -2.83
C VAL A 45 21.63 4.29 -1.38
N TRP A 46 21.60 2.98 -1.11
CA TRP A 46 21.64 2.44 0.24
C TRP A 46 23.07 2.04 0.59
N ASP A 47 23.65 2.72 1.57
CA ASP A 47 25.00 2.46 2.07
C ASP A 47 24.99 1.46 3.23
N SER A 48 23.81 1.22 3.83
CA SER A 48 23.61 0.36 4.99
C SER A 48 22.23 -0.32 4.98
N PRO A 49 22.05 -1.41 5.75
CA PRO A 49 20.71 -1.96 6.01
C PRO A 49 19.75 -0.95 6.64
N GLU A 50 20.23 -0.02 7.45
CA GLU A 50 19.42 1.03 8.08
C GLU A 50 18.76 1.93 7.03
N ASP A 51 19.48 2.28 5.96
CA ASP A 51 18.94 3.12 4.88
C ASP A 51 17.75 2.46 4.18
N VAL A 52 17.77 1.13 4.03
CA VAL A 52 16.66 0.38 3.45
C VAL A 52 15.45 0.41 4.37
N TRP A 53 15.64 0.21 5.68
CA TRP A 53 14.54 0.26 6.66
C TRP A 53 13.93 1.65 6.76
N LEU A 54 14.75 2.71 6.71
CA LEU A 54 14.27 4.10 6.67
C LEU A 54 13.49 4.39 5.38
N SER A 55 13.97 3.89 4.23
CA SER A 55 13.25 4.03 2.95
C SER A 55 11.88 3.35 2.99
N ILE A 56 11.80 2.16 3.60
CA ILE A 56 10.54 1.42 3.72
C ILE A 56 9.60 2.09 4.70
N LEU A 57 10.11 2.60 5.83
CA LEU A 57 9.31 3.37 6.77
C LEU A 57 8.64 4.57 6.09
N GLU A 58 9.35 5.29 5.23
CA GLU A 58 8.78 6.40 4.46
C GLU A 58 7.69 5.94 3.48
N LEU A 59 7.88 4.80 2.82
CA LEU A 59 6.88 4.19 1.94
C LEU A 59 5.62 3.79 2.72
N GLU A 60 5.76 3.12 3.86
CA GLU A 60 4.63 2.72 4.70
C GLU A 60 3.88 3.92 5.27
N GLN A 61 4.59 4.97 5.70
CA GLN A 61 3.95 6.22 6.12
C GLN A 61 3.16 6.89 4.98
N THR A 62 3.65 6.78 3.74
CA THR A 62 2.97 7.28 2.55
C THR A 62 1.73 6.44 2.23
N ASN A 63 1.82 5.10 2.33
CA ASN A 63 0.69 4.18 2.18
C ASN A 63 -0.38 4.46 3.24
N THR A 64 0.00 4.55 4.52
CA THR A 64 -0.90 4.91 5.63
C THR A 64 -1.66 6.19 5.34
N ARG A 65 -0.96 7.26 4.92
CA ARG A 65 -1.60 8.55 4.61
C ARG A 65 -2.58 8.42 3.45
N SER A 66 -2.17 7.76 2.37
CA SER A 66 -3.02 7.54 1.19
C SER A 66 -4.30 6.75 1.54
N LEU A 67 -4.19 5.76 2.42
CA LEU A 67 -5.33 4.99 2.92
C LEU A 67 -6.27 5.88 3.74
N LEU A 68 -5.73 6.73 4.62
CA LEU A 68 -6.52 7.64 5.45
C LEU A 68 -7.24 8.69 4.61
N ASP A 69 -6.57 9.28 3.62
CA ASP A 69 -7.17 10.23 2.69
C ASP A 69 -8.32 9.59 1.90
N LEU A 70 -8.16 8.33 1.48
CA LEU A 70 -9.23 7.58 0.81
C LEU A 70 -10.40 7.28 1.75
N ALA A 71 -10.13 6.97 3.02
CA ALA A 71 -11.17 6.77 4.02
C ALA A 71 -11.91 8.08 4.33
N GLU A 72 -11.22 9.21 4.40
CA GLU A 72 -11.84 10.53 4.55
C GLU A 72 -12.79 10.82 3.38
N ALA A 73 -12.33 10.67 2.14
CA ALA A 73 -13.16 10.86 0.95
C ALA A 73 -14.38 9.91 0.92
N ALA A 74 -14.19 8.65 1.31
CA ALA A 74 -15.28 7.69 1.44
C ALA A 74 -16.30 8.11 2.51
N ASN A 75 -15.83 8.63 3.64
CA ASN A 75 -16.68 9.12 4.72
C ASN A 75 -17.48 10.37 4.31
N GLU A 76 -16.87 11.31 3.59
CA GLU A 76 -17.56 12.48 3.01
C GLU A 76 -18.69 12.08 2.05
N CYS A 77 -18.49 10.99 1.32
CA CYS A 77 -19.49 10.43 0.41
C CYS A 77 -20.47 9.46 1.08
N HIS A 78 -20.32 9.20 2.38
CA HIS A 78 -21.04 8.17 3.14
C HIS A 78 -20.95 6.75 2.52
N ASP A 79 -19.82 6.42 1.88
CA ASP A 79 -19.54 5.10 1.32
C ASP A 79 -19.00 4.13 2.38
N PHE A 80 -19.91 3.63 3.20
CA PHE A 80 -19.58 2.68 4.27
C PHE A 80 -18.97 1.37 3.77
N SER A 81 -19.22 1.00 2.51
CA SER A 81 -18.64 -0.20 1.91
C SER A 81 -17.17 -0.02 1.58
N VAL A 82 -16.75 1.17 1.13
CA VAL A 82 -15.31 1.51 0.98
C VAL A 82 -14.65 1.55 2.36
N LEU A 83 -15.27 2.20 3.36
CA LEU A 83 -14.73 2.24 4.73
C LEU A 83 -14.50 0.85 5.32
N ALA A 84 -15.47 -0.07 5.15
CA ALA A 84 -15.34 -1.44 5.60
C ALA A 84 -14.22 -2.20 4.86
N PHE A 85 -14.04 -1.93 3.56
CA PHE A 85 -12.96 -2.51 2.75
C PHE A 85 -11.58 -2.04 3.21
N LEU A 86 -11.42 -0.76 3.57
CA LEU A 86 -10.14 -0.18 3.98
C LEU A 86 -9.71 -0.61 5.39
N ASN A 87 -10.66 -0.96 6.26
CA ASN A 87 -10.39 -1.30 7.66
C ASN A 87 -9.26 -2.35 7.88
N PRO A 88 -9.22 -3.51 7.20
CA PRO A 88 -8.09 -4.44 7.36
C PRO A 88 -6.74 -3.83 6.99
N PHE A 89 -6.68 -2.95 5.98
CA PHE A 89 -5.44 -2.26 5.59
C PHE A 89 -5.00 -1.28 6.68
N HIS A 90 -5.93 -0.50 7.24
CA HIS A 90 -5.61 0.39 8.37
C HIS A 90 -5.09 -0.38 9.59
N MET A 91 -5.69 -1.53 9.90
CA MET A 91 -5.23 -2.38 11.01
C MET A 91 -3.83 -2.97 10.75
N GLY A 92 -3.48 -3.24 9.49
CA GLY A 92 -2.14 -3.70 9.10
C GLY A 92 -1.05 -2.65 9.33
N GLN A 93 -1.39 -1.36 9.20
CA GLN A 93 -0.43 -0.25 9.23
C GLN A 93 -0.09 0.26 10.65
N VAL A 94 -0.78 -0.20 11.69
CA VAL A 94 -0.59 0.25 13.09
C VAL A 94 0.30 -0.72 13.90
N ASN A 95 0.67 -1.87 13.31
CA ASN A 95 1.43 -2.92 13.99
C ASN A 95 2.94 -2.67 14.03
#